data_AF-A0A2S5CFU4-F1
#
_entry.id   AF-A0A2S5CFU4-F1
#
_cell.length_a   1.000
_cell.length_b   1.000
_cell.length_c   1.000
_cell.angle_alpha   90.00
_cell.angle_beta   90.00
_cell.angle_gamma   90.00
#
_symmetry.space_group_name_H-M   'P 1'
#
loop_
_entity.id
_entity.type
_entity.pdbx_description
1 polymer ?
#
loop_
_entity_poly.entity_id
_entity_poly.type
_entity_poly.pdbx_seq_one_letter_code
_entity_poly.pdbx_strand_id
1 'polypeptide(L)'
;MLVKIEQQREALRKQIEALKKKEQLLVAKQNSEARKLDTRRKILIGAAVMAHCEHDEKFADLVRSAVKNNITKEKDKEVLNSWLTGGNQQPQPEVKENPTP
;
A
#
# COMPACT_ATOMS: atom_id res chain seq x y z
N MET A 1 -45.30 27.09 21.77
CA MET A 1 -45.17 26.49 20.43
C MET A 1 -43.74 26.57 19.90
N LEU A 2 -43.08 27.74 19.97
CA LEU A 2 -41.69 27.95 19.53
C LEU A 2 -40.64 27.07 20.24
N VAL A 3 -40.73 26.92 21.57
CA VAL A 3 -39.82 26.06 22.36
C VAL A 3 -39.82 24.60 21.88
N LYS A 4 -40.99 24.07 21.50
CA LYS A 4 -41.12 22.69 20.99
C LYS A 4 -40.45 22.52 19.62
N ILE A 5 -40.53 23.56 18.78
CA ILE A 5 -39.86 23.59 17.46
C ILE A 5 -38.34 23.65 17.66
N GLU A 6 -37.83 24.45 18.59
CA GLU A 6 -36.40 24.53 18.91
C GLU A 6 -35.84 23.20 19.43
N GLN A 7 -36.55 22.54 20.35
CA GLN A 7 -36.18 21.22 20.84
C GLN A 7 -36.13 20.18 19.71
N GLN A 8 -37.10 20.19 18.80
CA GLN A 8 -37.09 19.33 17.62
C GLN A 8 -35.89 19.64 16.71
N ARG A 9 -35.59 20.91 16.46
CA ARG A 9 -34.42 21.30 15.65
C ARG A 9 -33.10 20.84 16.27
N GLU A 10 -32.95 20.96 17.59
CA GLU A 10 -31.74 20.51 18.28
C GLU A 10 -31.60 18.99 18.23
N ALA A 11 -32.69 18.24 18.42
CA ALA A 11 -32.71 16.79 18.29
C ALA A 11 -32.30 16.36 16.87
N LEU A 12 -32.85 17.00 15.83
CA LEU A 12 -32.46 16.74 14.44
C LEU A 12 -30.99 17.07 14.18
N ARG A 13 -30.46 18.19 14.71
CA ARG A 13 -29.04 18.53 14.59
C ARG A 13 -28.13 17.47 15.20
N LYS A 14 -28.44 17.02 16.42
CA LYS A 14 -27.72 15.93 17.08
C LYS A 14 -27.76 14.64 16.27
N GLN A 15 -28.90 14.30 15.67
CA GLN A 15 -29.03 13.14 14.79
C GLN A 15 -28.17 13.28 13.52
N ILE A 16 -28.17 14.45 12.87
CA ILE A 16 -27.33 14.71 11.69
C ILE A 16 -25.85 14.57 12.03
N GLU A 17 -25.40 15.13 13.16
CA GLU A 17 -24.02 15.00 13.61
C GLU A 17 -23.64 13.54 13.90
N ALA A 18 -24.53 12.78 14.54
CA ALA A 18 -24.32 11.36 14.78
C ALA A 18 -24.23 10.55 13.47
N LEU A 19 -25.09 10.84 12.50
CA LEU A 19 -25.07 10.20 11.18
C LEU A 19 -23.81 10.55 10.40
N LYS A 20 -23.38 11.81 10.40
CA LYS A 20 -22.11 12.23 9.77
C LYS A 20 -20.90 11.51 10.37
N LYS A 21 -20.85 11.36 11.70
CA LYS A 21 -19.79 10.59 12.36
C LYS A 21 -19.80 9.12 11.92
N LYS A 22 -20.99 8.50 11.83
CA LYS A 22 -21.12 7.13 11.33
C LYS A 22 -20.68 6.99 9.87
N GLU A 23 -21.03 7.95 9.03
CA GLU A 23 -20.60 8.01 7.63
C GLU A 23 -19.08 8.09 7.52
N GLN A 24 -18.44 8.99 8.27
CA GLN A 24 -16.98 9.11 8.30
C GLN A 24 -16.29 7.80 8.73
N LEU A 25 -16.84 7.11 9.73
CA LEU A 25 -16.33 5.79 10.15
C LEU A 25 -16.46 4.73 9.05
N LEU A 26 -17.58 4.71 8.33
CA LEU A 26 -17.80 3.78 7.22
C LEU A 26 -16.84 4.08 6.05
N VAL A 27 -16.64 5.34 5.70
CA VAL A 27 -15.68 5.77 4.68
C VAL A 27 -14.25 5.36 5.08
N ALA A 28 -13.86 5.58 6.34
CA ALA A 28 -12.56 5.17 6.84
C ALA A 28 -12.36 3.65 6.75
N LYS A 29 -13.40 2.87 7.10
CA LYS A 29 -13.40 1.41 6.97
C LYS A 29 -13.28 0.97 5.51
N GLN A 30 -14.07 1.55 4.61
CA GLN A 30 -14.02 1.27 3.18
C GLN A 30 -12.64 1.55 2.61
N ASN A 31 -12.04 2.69 2.94
CA ASN A 31 -10.69 3.04 2.51
C ASN A 31 -9.63 2.07 3.06
N SER A 32 -9.80 1.61 4.30
CA SER A 32 -8.92 0.60 4.88
C SER A 32 -9.00 -0.73 4.13
N GLU A 33 -10.21 -1.22 3.85
CA GLU A 33 -10.42 -2.47 3.11
C GLU A 33 -9.92 -2.36 1.67
N ALA A 34 -10.14 -1.22 1.00
CA ALA A 34 -9.61 -0.95 -0.33
C ALA A 34 -8.08 -1.01 -0.36
N ARG A 35 -7.40 -0.40 0.63
CA ARG A 35 -5.93 -0.47 0.76
C ARG A 35 -5.43 -1.88 1.03
N LYS A 36 -6.12 -2.68 1.86
CA LYS A 36 -5.77 -4.09 2.10
C LYS A 36 -5.84 -4.89 0.80
N LEU A 37 -6.93 -4.72 0.05
CA LEU A 37 -7.13 -5.41 -1.22
C LEU A 37 -6.09 -5.00 -2.27
N ASP A 38 -5.82 -3.71 -2.39
CA ASP A 38 -4.80 -3.16 -3.29
C ASP A 38 -3.40 -3.70 -2.94
N THR A 39 -3.04 -3.70 -1.66
CA THR A 39 -1.79 -4.28 -1.16
C THR A 39 -1.70 -5.77 -1.53
N ARG A 40 -2.78 -6.53 -1.29
CA ARG A 40 -2.82 -7.96 -1.63
C ARG A 40 -2.65 -8.20 -3.13
N ARG A 41 -3.29 -7.39 -3.98
CA ARG A 41 -3.15 -7.48 -5.45
C ARG A 41 -1.71 -7.22 -5.88
N LYS A 42 -1.09 -6.15 -5.36
CA LYS A 42 0.31 -5.81 -5.65
C LYS A 42 1.28 -6.93 -5.28
N ILE A 43 1.08 -7.54 -4.10
CA ILE A 43 1.90 -8.68 -3.64
C ILE A 43 1.72 -9.89 -4.56
N LEU A 44 0.47 -10.27 -4.86
CA LEU A 44 0.21 -11.46 -5.67
C LEU A 44 0.71 -11.31 -7.10
N ILE A 45 0.45 -10.16 -7.73
CA ILE A 45 0.92 -9.85 -9.08
C ILE A 45 2.46 -9.81 -9.08
N GLY A 46 3.07 -9.13 -8.11
CA GLY A 46 4.52 -9.06 -7.98
C GLY A 46 5.15 -10.45 -7.84
N ALA A 47 4.61 -11.29 -6.95
CA ALA A 47 5.10 -12.66 -6.76
C ALA A 47 5.00 -13.49 -8.04
N ALA A 48 3.87 -13.42 -8.75
CA ALA A 48 3.67 -14.15 -10.00
C ALA A 48 4.63 -13.68 -11.11
N VAL A 49 4.81 -12.37 -11.25
CA VAL A 49 5.74 -11.77 -12.22
C VAL A 49 7.18 -12.19 -11.91
N MET A 50 7.61 -12.08 -10.65
CA MET A 50 8.97 -12.45 -10.22
C MET A 50 9.26 -13.93 -10.47
N ALA A 51 8.31 -14.82 -10.13
CA ALA A 51 8.45 -16.25 -10.41
C ALA A 51 8.56 -16.54 -11.92
N HIS A 52 7.88 -15.78 -12.77
CA HIS A 52 8.01 -15.94 -14.22
C HIS A 52 9.37 -15.45 -14.75
N CYS A 53 9.89 -14.35 -14.20
CA CYS A 53 11.23 -13.84 -14.53
C CYS A 53 12.36 -14.84 -14.23
N GLU A 54 12.18 -15.76 -13.27
CA GLU A 54 13.18 -16.81 -12.96
C GLU A 54 13.32 -17.85 -14.07
N HIS A 55 12.32 -17.99 -14.95
CA HIS A 55 12.28 -18.99 -16.01
C HIS A 55 12.38 -18.41 -17.42
N ASP A 56 12.09 -17.12 -17.60
CA ASP A 56 12.16 -16.41 -18.88
C ASP A 56 12.94 -15.09 -18.74
N GLU A 57 14.21 -15.12 -19.18
CA GLU A 57 15.11 -13.96 -19.13
C GLU A 57 14.63 -12.81 -20.03
N LYS A 58 13.99 -13.11 -21.17
CA LYS A 58 13.47 -12.07 -22.07
C LYS A 58 12.31 -11.35 -21.41
N PHE A 59 11.45 -12.10 -20.72
CA PHE A 59 10.39 -11.51 -19.91
C PHE A 59 10.96 -10.68 -18.75
N ALA A 60 11.99 -11.17 -18.06
CA ALA A 60 12.65 -10.44 -16.99
C ALA A 60 13.19 -9.07 -17.46
N ASP A 61 13.80 -9.00 -18.65
CA ASP A 61 14.29 -7.76 -19.23
C ASP A 61 13.17 -6.76 -19.57
N LEU A 62 12.04 -7.25 -20.08
CA LEU A 62 10.86 -6.43 -20.32
C LEU A 62 10.32 -5.84 -19.02
N VAL A 63 10.24 -6.64 -17.96
CA VAL A 63 9.79 -6.18 -16.64
C VAL A 63 10.78 -5.17 -16.07
N ARG A 64 12.11 -5.44 -16.10
CA ARG A 64 13.14 -4.50 -15.64
C ARG A 64 13.03 -3.15 -16.37
N SER A 65 12.78 -3.17 -17.67
CA SER A 65 12.59 -1.96 -18.48
C SER A 65 11.32 -1.20 -18.08
N ALA A 66 10.20 -1.90 -17.89
CA ALA A 66 8.95 -1.30 -17.45
C ALA A 66 9.08 -0.66 -16.05
N VAL A 67 9.77 -1.32 -15.12
CA VAL A 67 10.02 -0.81 -13.76
C VAL A 67 10.88 0.46 -13.81
N LYS A 68 11.98 0.48 -14.58
CA LYS A 68 12.84 1.67 -14.74
C LYS A 68 12.07 2.88 -15.27
N ASN A 69 11.12 2.68 -16.18
CA ASN A 69 10.36 3.75 -16.80
C ASN A 69 9.25 4.32 -15.90
N ASN A 70 8.73 3.53 -14.96
CA ASN A 70 7.58 3.92 -14.14
C ASN A 70 7.94 4.34 -12.71
N ILE A 71 9.14 4.02 -12.22
CA ILE A 71 9.60 4.44 -10.90
C ILE A 71 10.36 5.76 -11.01
N THR A 72 9.72 6.82 -10.54
CA THR A 72 10.26 8.19 -10.64
C THR A 72 11.01 8.65 -9.41
N LYS A 73 10.76 8.03 -8.25
CA LYS A 73 11.41 8.40 -6.98
C LYS A 73 12.77 7.72 -6.84
N GLU A 74 13.81 8.51 -6.59
CA GLU A 74 15.18 7.98 -6.44
C GLU A 74 15.31 6.95 -5.31
N LYS A 75 14.69 7.17 -4.15
CA LYS A 75 14.68 6.20 -3.05
C LYS A 75 14.12 4.84 -3.44
N ASP A 76 13.07 4.83 -4.27
CA ASP A 76 12.45 3.58 -4.72
C ASP A 76 13.32 2.88 -5.78
N LYS A 77 14.09 3.65 -6.58
CA LYS A 77 15.08 3.10 -7.52
C LYS A 77 16.24 2.44 -6.78
N GLU A 78 16.74 3.04 -5.70
CA GLU A 78 17.83 2.49 -4.88
C GLU A 78 17.49 1.11 -4.33
N VAL A 79 16.27 0.93 -3.80
CA VAL A 79 15.78 -0.36 -3.26
C VAL A 79 15.76 -1.45 -4.32
N LEU A 80 15.49 -1.10 -5.58
CA LEU A 80 15.36 -2.04 -6.69
C LEU A 80 16.65 -2.19 -7.49
N ASN A 81 17.71 -1.45 -7.16
CA ASN A 81 18.90 -1.35 -8.00
C ASN A 81 19.61 -2.70 -8.18
N SER A 82 19.69 -3.51 -7.12
CA SER A 82 20.28 -4.86 -7.17
C SER A 82 19.57 -5.76 -8.18
N TRP A 83 18.23 -5.74 -8.16
CA TRP A 83 17.42 -6.53 -9.08
C TRP A 83 17.44 -5.97 -10.52
N LEU A 84 17.41 -4.65 -10.68
CA LEU A 84 17.40 -3.96 -11.97
C LEU A 84 18.72 -4.04 -12.75
N THR A 85 19.83 -4.35 -12.08
CA THR A 85 21.17 -4.50 -12.66
C THR A 85 21.53 -5.96 -12.95
N GLY A 86 20.61 -6.90 -12.74
CA GLY A 86 20.83 -8.33 -13.00
C GLY A 86 21.69 -9.04 -11.95
N GLY A 87 22.01 -8.38 -10.84
CA GLY A 87 22.71 -8.98 -9.71
C GLY A 87 21.74 -9.81 -8.88
N ASN A 88 21.77 -11.13 -9.05
CA ASN A 88 20.95 -12.08 -8.29
C ASN A 88 21.37 -12.22 -6.80
N GLN A 89 21.81 -11.12 -6.17
CA GLN A 89 22.20 -11.09 -4.77
C GLN A 89 21.05 -10.54 -3.95
N GLN A 90 20.29 -11.47 -3.34
CA GLN A 90 19.52 -11.14 -2.14
C GLN A 90 20.46 -10.44 -1.14
N PRO A 91 20.10 -9.27 -0.59
CA PRO A 91 20.85 -8.72 0.53
C PRO A 91 20.79 -9.74 1.68
N GLN A 92 21.92 -10.39 1.96
CA GLN A 92 22.05 -11.25 3.13
C GLN A 92 21.87 -10.37 4.38
N PRO A 93 21.08 -10.78 5.39
CA PRO A 93 21.01 -10.05 6.64
C PRO A 93 22.41 -10.00 7.25
N GLU A 94 22.94 -8.79 7.46
CA GLU A 94 24.19 -8.55 8.18
C GLU A 94 24.14 -9.31 9.52
N VAL A 95 24.88 -10.42 9.59
CA VAL A 95 25.17 -11.09 10.84
C VAL A 95 26.08 -10.13 11.61
N LYS A 96 25.50 -9.38 12.54
CA LYS A 96 26.28 -8.65 13.54
C LYS A 96 26.96 -9.70 14.42
N GLU A 97 28.16 -10.11 14.04
CA GLU A 97 29.07 -10.79 14.95
C GLU A 97 29.30 -9.85 16.14
N ASN A 98 28.69 -10.19 17.28
CA ASN A 98 29.01 -9.54 18.53
C ASN A 98 30.46 -9.91 18.89
N PRO A 99 31.36 -8.94 19.14
CA PRO A 99 32.64 -9.27 19.71
C PRO A 99 32.46 -9.54 21.21
N THR A 100 32.83 -10.73 21.65
CA THR A 100 33.24 -11.03 23.03
C THR A 100 34.21 -12.21 22.93
N PRO A 101 35.35 -12.20 23.66
CA PRO A 101 35.38 -12.19 25.12
C PRO A 101 35.92 -10.88 25.74
#